data_AF-C9SC94-F1
#
_entry.id   AF-C9SC94-F1
#
_cell.length_a   1.000
_cell.length_b   1.000
_cell.length_c   1.000
_cell.angle_alpha   90.00
_cell.angle_beta   90.00
_cell.angle_gamma   90.00
#
_symmetry.space_group_name_H-M   'P 1'
#
loop_
_entity.id
_entity.type
_entity.pdbx_description
1 polymer ?
#
loop_
_entity_poly.entity_id
_entity_poly.type
_entity_poly.pdbx_seq_one_letter_code
_entity_poly.pdbx_strand_id
1 'polypeptide(L)'
;MKIYKDILTGDELISDSYDLKEVGGVVFEADCAMIELGAVSVNTGANASAEEAEEALDDDVVKVNNIVNSFRLQSTSFDKKGYLSYLKGYMKAVKAHLQETGASAEEITKFEKGAQTYHGLKEEKV
;
A
#
# COMPACT_ATOMS: atom_id res chain seq x y z
N MET A 1 7.14 16.40 -4.35
CA MET A 1 6.55 15.12 -3.92
C MET A 1 5.88 14.48 -5.11
N LYS A 2 6.34 13.30 -5.52
CA LYS A 2 5.73 12.45 -6.53
C LYS A 2 4.82 11.44 -5.83
N ILE A 3 3.63 11.23 -6.39
CA ILE A 3 2.70 10.19 -5.96
C ILE A 3 2.72 9.07 -6.99
N TYR A 4 2.88 7.84 -6.53
CA TYR A 4 2.82 6.64 -7.34
C TYR A 4 1.39 6.10 -7.31
N LYS A 5 0.80 5.97 -8.50
CA LYS A 5 -0.57 5.51 -8.68
C LYS A 5 -0.58 4.15 -9.34
N ASP A 6 -1.56 3.31 -8.97
CA ASP A 6 -1.83 2.10 -9.73
C ASP A 6 -2.25 2.48 -11.16
N ILE A 7 -1.71 1.76 -12.13
CA ILE A 7 -1.99 2.00 -13.55
C ILE A 7 -3.39 1.50 -13.94
N LEU A 8 -3.94 0.53 -13.20
CA LEU A 8 -5.25 -0.06 -13.51
C LEU A 8 -6.41 0.73 -12.87
N THR A 9 -6.29 1.12 -11.60
CA THR A 9 -7.36 1.83 -10.88
C THR A 9 -7.14 3.35 -10.80
N GLY A 10 -5.89 3.81 -10.89
CA GLY A 10 -5.52 5.20 -10.64
C GLY A 10 -5.41 5.55 -9.15
N ASP A 11 -5.57 4.58 -8.24
CA ASP A 11 -5.49 4.80 -6.80
C ASP A 11 -4.06 5.12 -6.35
N GLU A 12 -3.94 5.96 -5.32
CA GLU A 12 -2.65 6.36 -4.76
C GLU A 12 -2.10 5.29 -3.83
N LEU A 13 -0.91 4.78 -4.14
CA LEU A 13 -0.31 3.67 -3.40
C LEU A 13 0.76 4.15 -2.41
N ILE A 14 1.64 5.04 -2.86
CA ILE A 14 2.78 5.55 -2.08
C ILE A 14 3.32 6.85 -2.69
N SER A 15 4.27 7.51 -2.03
CA SER A 15 4.97 8.70 -2.53
C SER A 15 6.49 8.60 -2.40
N ASP A 16 7.20 9.47 -3.11
CA ASP A 16 8.67 9.63 -3.00
C ASP A 16 9.16 10.26 -1.69
N SER A 17 8.24 10.50 -0.74
CA SER A 17 8.58 10.97 0.61
C SER A 17 8.99 9.82 1.54
N TYR A 18 8.81 8.57 1.09
CA TYR A 18 9.28 7.37 1.77
C TYR A 18 10.57 6.86 1.09
N ASP A 19 11.41 6.15 1.83
CA ASP A 19 12.63 5.53 1.28
C ASP A 19 12.26 4.32 0.43
N LEU A 20 12.13 4.53 -0.89
CA LEU A 20 11.74 3.50 -1.86
C LEU A 20 12.98 2.87 -2.49
N LYS A 21 13.14 1.56 -2.28
CA LYS A 21 14.21 0.75 -2.85
C LYS A 21 13.68 -0.03 -4.04
N GLU A 22 14.22 0.22 -5.24
CA GLU A 22 13.87 -0.55 -6.43
C GLU A 22 14.53 -1.93 -6.37
N VAL A 23 13.73 -2.98 -6.42
CA VAL A 23 14.16 -4.38 -6.36
C VAL A 23 13.81 -5.08 -7.67
N GLY A 24 14.82 -5.65 -8.32
CA GLY A 24 14.64 -6.39 -9.57
C GLY A 24 14.11 -5.57 -10.74
N GLY A 25 14.08 -4.24 -10.62
CA GLY A 25 13.60 -3.34 -11.66
C GLY A 25 12.09 -3.35 -11.89
N VAL A 26 11.32 -3.96 -10.99
CA VAL A 26 9.86 -4.20 -11.14
C VAL A 26 9.06 -4.02 -9.85
N VAL A 27 9.70 -3.97 -8.69
CA VAL A 27 9.06 -3.82 -7.37
C VAL A 27 9.76 -2.72 -6.59
N PHE A 28 9.00 -1.97 -5.80
CA PHE A 28 9.54 -1.08 -4.79
C PHE A 28 9.32 -1.66 -3.40
N GLU A 29 10.37 -1.72 -2.59
CA GLU A 29 10.29 -1.98 -1.16
C GLU A 29 10.33 -0.63 -0.42
N ALA A 30 9.46 -0.44 0.56
CA ALA A 30 9.35 0.81 1.32
C ALA A 30 9.48 0.52 2.81
N ASP A 31 10.41 1.22 3.48
CA ASP A 31 10.56 1.10 4.93
C ASP A 31 9.39 1.82 5.62
N CYS A 32 8.65 1.09 6.45
CA CYS A 32 7.51 1.60 7.20
C CYS A 32 7.80 1.63 8.71
N ALA A 33 7.11 2.53 9.40
CA ALA A 33 7.23 2.70 10.84
C ALA A 33 5.85 2.69 11.49
N MET A 34 5.77 2.14 12.70
CA MET A 34 4.57 2.28 13.52
C MET A 34 4.63 3.64 14.23
N ILE A 35 3.63 4.47 14.00
CA ILE A 35 3.47 5.79 14.62
C ILE A 35 2.29 5.77 15.58
N GLU A 36 2.35 6.64 16.57
CA GLU A 36 1.26 6.89 17.50
C GLU A 36 0.42 8.06 16.98
N LEU A 37 -0.86 7.80 16.73
CA LEU A 37 -1.84 8.85 16.50
C LEU A 37 -2.39 9.25 17.86
N GLY A 38 -2.18 10.51 18.26
CA GLY A 38 -2.86 11.08 19.42
C GLY A 38 -4.37 11.12 19.21
N ALA A 39 -5.12 11.30 20.30
CA ALA A 39 -6.57 11.29 20.31
C ALA A 39 -7.16 12.03 19.11
N VAL A 40 -7.74 11.29 18.17
CA VAL A 40 -8.52 11.90 17.09
C VAL A 40 -9.75 12.46 17.78
N SER A 41 -9.73 13.76 18.09
CA SER A 41 -10.92 14.44 18.59
C SER A 41 -12.00 14.37 17.50
N VAL A 42 -12.81 13.32 17.57
CA VAL A 42 -14.06 13.23 16.83
C VAL A 42 -14.98 14.28 17.43
N ASN A 43 -14.84 15.53 16.97
CA ASN A 43 -15.82 16.59 17.18
C ASN A 43 -17.05 16.30 16.31
N THR A 44 -17.69 15.15 16.51
CA THR A 44 -19.08 14.95 16.11
C THR A 44 -19.90 15.85 17.02
N GLY A 45 -20.15 17.09 16.58
CA GLY A 45 -20.80 18.16 17.33
C GLY A 45 -22.19 17.81 17.88
N ALA A 46 -22.21 16.99 18.93
CA ALA A 46 -23.39 16.57 19.66
C ALA A 46 -23.30 17.15 21.08
N ASN A 47 -23.89 18.35 21.20
CA ASN A 47 -24.51 18.93 22.39
C ASN A 47 -23.69 18.96 23.71
N ALA A 48 -23.15 20.14 24.02
CA ALA A 48 -22.60 20.45 25.33
C ALA A 48 -23.70 20.55 26.39
N SER A 49 -23.78 19.58 27.30
CA SER A 49 -24.40 19.77 28.62
C SER A 49 -23.91 18.73 29.63
N ALA A 50 -23.48 19.25 30.78
CA ALA A 50 -23.32 18.62 32.11
C ALA A 50 -21.98 17.93 32.44
N GLU A 51 -21.12 18.74 33.07
CA GLU A 51 -20.40 18.56 34.35
C GLU A 51 -19.82 17.20 34.80
N GLU A 52 -18.57 17.31 35.28
CA GLU A 52 -17.82 16.42 36.18
C GLU A 52 -17.55 14.97 35.73
N ALA A 53 -16.32 14.74 35.22
CA ALA A 53 -15.36 13.83 35.86
C ALA A 53 -14.00 13.95 35.17
N GLU A 54 -13.05 14.52 35.90
CA GLU A 54 -11.62 14.48 35.61
C GLU A 54 -11.11 13.06 35.90
N GLU A 55 -11.15 12.17 34.90
CA GLU A 55 -10.44 10.88 34.91
C GLU A 55 -9.71 10.68 33.57
N ALA A 56 -8.38 10.81 33.63
CA ALA A 56 -7.35 10.26 32.74
C ALA A 56 -7.77 9.85 31.31
N LEU A 57 -7.71 10.80 30.36
CA LEU A 57 -7.81 10.52 28.92
C LEU A 57 -6.43 10.16 28.32
N ASP A 58 -5.79 9.10 28.83
CA ASP A 58 -4.53 8.58 28.28
C ASP A 58 -4.73 7.33 27.39
N ASP A 59 -5.98 7.06 26.98
CA ASP A 59 -6.40 5.80 26.33
C ASP A 59 -6.64 5.90 24.81
N ASP A 60 -6.42 7.07 24.20
CA ASP A 60 -6.73 7.29 22.78
C ASP A 60 -5.51 7.23 21.84
N VAL A 61 -4.34 6.79 22.33
CA VAL A 61 -3.14 6.66 21.50
C VAL A 61 -3.23 5.38 20.66
N VAL A 62 -3.58 5.52 19.39
CA VAL A 62 -3.65 4.39 18.45
C VAL A 62 -2.36 4.27 17.67
N LYS A 63 -1.70 3.12 17.80
CA LYS A 63 -0.48 2.81 17.04
C LYS A 63 -0.82 2.25 15.66
N VAL A 64 -0.44 2.95 14.60
CA VAL A 64 -0.73 2.58 13.20
C VAL A 64 0.53 2.57 12.34
N ASN A 65 0.52 1.82 11.24
CA ASN A 65 1.59 1.90 10.25
C ASN A 65 1.48 3.21 9.47
N ASN A 66 2.57 3.98 9.41
CA ASN A 66 2.59 5.31 8.79
C ASN A 66 2.19 5.31 7.30
N ILE A 67 2.62 4.33 6.50
CA ILE A 67 2.27 4.24 5.09
C ILE A 67 0.79 3.87 4.95
N VAL A 68 0.36 2.80 5.63
CA VAL A 68 -1.02 2.32 5.58
C VAL A 68 -1.99 3.42 5.99
N ASN A 69 -1.69 4.17 7.05
CA ASN A 69 -2.53 5.25 7.52
C ASN A 69 -2.55 6.45 6.56
N SER A 70 -1.38 6.89 6.06
CA SER A 70 -1.29 8.05 5.16
C SER A 70 -2.03 7.84 3.83
N PHE A 71 -1.93 6.65 3.24
CA PHE A 71 -2.59 6.32 1.97
C PHE A 71 -3.92 5.59 2.17
N ARG A 72 -4.39 5.44 3.41
CA ARG A 72 -5.64 4.74 3.79
C ARG A 72 -5.74 3.35 3.17
N LEU A 73 -4.62 2.63 3.09
CA LEU A 73 -4.57 1.29 2.51
C LEU A 73 -5.45 0.33 3.31
N GLN A 74 -6.19 -0.50 2.60
CA GLN A 74 -7.10 -1.47 3.22
C GLN A 74 -6.47 -2.85 3.22
N SER A 75 -6.47 -3.50 4.39
CA SER A 75 -6.05 -4.89 4.50
C SER A 75 -7.00 -5.80 3.74
N THR A 76 -6.46 -6.78 3.04
CA THR A 76 -7.21 -7.80 2.32
C THR A 76 -6.64 -9.18 2.63
N SER A 77 -7.44 -10.23 2.41
CA SER A 77 -7.08 -11.60 2.75
C SER A 77 -7.22 -12.53 1.56
N PHE A 78 -6.22 -13.38 1.35
CA PHE A 78 -6.22 -14.43 0.34
C PHE A 78 -5.72 -15.74 0.93
N ASP A 79 -6.26 -16.87 0.45
CA ASP A 79 -5.52 -18.13 0.56
C ASP A 79 -4.37 -18.16 -0.47
N LYS A 80 -3.39 -19.07 -0.29
CA LYS A 80 -2.21 -19.15 -1.17
C LYS A 80 -2.57 -19.29 -2.65
N LYS A 81 -3.64 -20.04 -2.98
CA LYS A 81 -4.07 -20.30 -4.37
C LYS A 81 -4.79 -19.08 -4.95
N GLY A 82 -5.65 -18.44 -4.15
CA GLY A 82 -6.36 -17.22 -4.48
C GLY A 82 -5.39 -16.08 -4.75
N TYR A 83 -4.39 -15.90 -3.88
CA TYR A 83 -3.34 -14.89 -4.06
C TYR A 83 -2.60 -15.07 -5.38
N LEU A 84 -2.10 -16.28 -5.66
CA LEU A 84 -1.36 -16.55 -6.91
C LEU A 84 -2.24 -16.39 -8.15
N SER A 85 -3.52 -16.72 -8.07
CA SER A 85 -4.47 -16.55 -9.18
C SER A 85 -4.75 -15.08 -9.44
N TYR A 86 -4.99 -14.29 -8.38
CA TYR A 86 -5.21 -12.85 -8.46
C TYR A 86 -3.98 -12.13 -9.01
N LEU A 87 -2.80 -12.42 -8.47
CA LEU A 87 -1.54 -11.81 -8.92
C LEU A 87 -1.30 -12.07 -10.41
N LYS A 88 -1.51 -13.31 -10.90
CA LYS A 88 -1.41 -13.65 -12.33
C LYS A 88 -2.41 -12.88 -13.19
N GLY A 89 -3.63 -12.68 -12.73
CA GLY A 89 -4.62 -11.85 -13.40
C GLY A 89 -4.18 -10.39 -13.48
N TYR A 90 -3.72 -9.84 -12.35
CA TYR A 90 -3.21 -8.47 -12.25
C TYR A 90 -2.03 -8.22 -13.20
N MET A 91 -1.02 -9.10 -13.22
CA MET A 91 0.13 -8.93 -14.13
C MET A 91 -0.27 -8.96 -15.61
N LYS A 92 -1.26 -9.77 -15.99
CA LYS A 92 -1.80 -9.76 -17.36
C LYS A 92 -2.50 -8.45 -17.70
N ALA A 93 -3.27 -7.90 -16.76
CA ALA A 93 -3.94 -6.61 -16.94
C ALA A 93 -2.93 -5.47 -17.08
N VAL A 94 -1.89 -5.43 -16.24
CA VAL A 94 -0.80 -4.44 -16.35
C VAL A 94 -0.09 -4.54 -17.70
N LYS A 95 0.26 -5.76 -18.14
CA LYS A 95 0.88 -5.97 -19.45
C LYS A 95 -0.01 -5.46 -20.59
N ALA A 96 -1.31 -5.78 -20.56
CA ALA A 96 -2.26 -5.33 -21.57
C ALA A 96 -2.34 -3.80 -21.62
N HIS A 97 -2.42 -3.16 -20.45
CA HIS A 97 -2.43 -1.71 -20.37
C HIS A 97 -1.15 -1.09 -20.94
N LEU A 98 0.04 -1.63 -20.59
CA LEU A 98 1.32 -1.15 -21.15
C LEU A 98 1.35 -1.25 -22.68
N GLN A 99 0.82 -2.34 -23.25
CA GLN A 99 0.71 -2.52 -24.69
C GLN A 99 -0.23 -1.49 -25.33
N GLU A 100 -1.39 -1.25 -24.71
CA GLU A 100 -2.39 -0.28 -25.19
C GLU A 100 -1.88 1.16 -25.13
N THR A 101 -1.08 1.50 -24.12
CA THR A 101 -0.49 2.83 -23.96
C THR A 101 0.79 3.04 -24.78
N GLY A 102 1.19 2.05 -25.58
CA GLY A 102 2.35 2.15 -26.47
C GLY A 102 3.71 2.06 -25.76
N ALA A 103 3.79 1.38 -24.62
CA ALA A 103 5.08 1.08 -23.99
C ALA A 103 5.95 0.26 -24.96
N SER A 104 7.26 0.46 -24.90
CA SER A 104 8.19 -0.23 -25.77
C SER A 104 8.19 -1.74 -25.51
N ALA A 105 8.57 -2.53 -26.53
CA ALA A 105 8.75 -3.97 -26.37
C ALA A 105 9.78 -4.32 -25.28
N GLU A 106 10.78 -3.46 -25.08
CA GLU A 106 11.80 -3.61 -24.04
C GLU A 106 11.21 -3.46 -22.64
N GLU A 107 10.38 -2.44 -22.41
CA GLU A 107 9.71 -2.22 -21.12
C GLU A 107 8.76 -3.37 -20.77
N ILE A 108 7.97 -3.83 -21.75
CA ILE A 108 7.07 -4.97 -21.57
C ILE A 108 7.89 -6.22 -21.21
N THR A 109 9.00 -6.46 -21.90
CA THR A 109 9.87 -7.61 -21.63
C THR A 109 10.53 -7.51 -20.25
N LYS A 110 10.96 -6.32 -19.83
CA LYS A 110 11.53 -6.08 -18.50
C LYS A 110 10.49 -6.38 -17.41
N PHE A 111 9.26 -5.88 -17.58
CA PHE A 111 8.15 -6.14 -16.68
C PHE A 111 7.87 -7.64 -16.56
N GLU A 112 7.71 -8.35 -17.69
CA GLU A 112 7.42 -9.78 -17.67
C GLU A 112 8.48 -10.60 -16.94
N LYS A 113 9.77 -10.31 -17.20
CA LYS A 113 10.87 -11.03 -16.56
C LYS A 113 10.93 -10.78 -15.06
N GLY A 114 10.88 -9.52 -14.64
CA GLY A 114 10.96 -9.20 -13.21
C GLY A 114 9.73 -9.68 -12.44
N ALA A 115 8.53 -9.57 -13.04
CA ALA A 115 7.30 -10.08 -12.47
C ALA A 115 7.35 -11.60 -12.27
N GLN A 116 7.95 -12.35 -13.22
CA GLN A 116 8.18 -13.78 -13.08
C GLN A 116 9.15 -14.14 -11.95
N THR A 117 10.23 -13.36 -11.78
CA THR A 117 11.17 -13.56 -10.67
C THR A 117 10.46 -13.37 -9.32
N TYR A 118 9.67 -12.31 -9.18
CA TYR A 118 9.04 -11.96 -7.91
C TYR A 118 7.86 -12.87 -7.55
N HIS A 119 7.03 -13.26 -8.53
CA HIS A 119 5.94 -14.21 -8.28
C HIS A 119 6.47 -15.64 -8.00
N GLY A 120 7.72 -15.91 -8.41
CA GLY A 120 8.31 -17.24 -8.45
C GLY A 120 9.16 -17.53 -7.22
N LEU A 121 9.80 -16.51 -6.63
CA LEU A 121 10.74 -16.67 -5.52
C LEU A 121 10.85 -15.38 -4.68
N LYS A 122 10.31 -15.44 -3.47
CA LYS A 122 11.15 -15.34 -2.26
C LYS A 122 10.64 -16.41 -1.28
N GLU A 123 10.94 -17.68 -1.56
CA GLU A 123 11.18 -18.64 -0.47
C GLU A 123 12.55 -18.31 0.14
N GLU A 124 12.68 -17.10 0.70
CA GLU A 124 13.79 -16.80 1.59
C GLU A 124 13.30 -17.17 2.99
N LYS A 125 13.81 -18.30 3.48
CA LYS A 125 13.66 -18.72 4.86
C LYS A 125 14.13 -17.57 5.76
N VAL A 126 13.21 -17.03 6.53
CA VAL A 126 13.52 -16.45 7.84
C VAL A 126 13.10 -17.49 8.88
#